data_AF-W0DRA3-F1
#
_entry.id   AF-W0DRA3-F1
#
_cell.length_a   1.000
_cell.length_b   1.000
_cell.length_c   1.000
_cell.angle_alpha   90.00
_cell.angle_beta   90.00
_cell.angle_gamma   90.00
#
_symmetry.space_group_name_H-M   'P 1'
#
loop_
_entity.id
_entity.type
_entity.pdbx_description
1 polymer ?
#
loop_
_entity_poly.entity_id
_entity_poly.type
_entity_poly.pdbx_seq_one_letter_code
_entity_poly.pdbx_strand_id
1 'polypeptide(L)'
;MRNMAKIWPNGKWSYAWQQLSAVYLLVFLPWFVWTIWPALMGLDYQPAQPGLLWLTSLIALAFLFIHSWIGLRDVVIDYCPARHLPIAISALSLVFMLMILNITLLLTRWLLF
;
A
#
# COMPACT_ATOMS: atom_id res chain seq x y z
N MET A 1 3.01 16.95 -27.11
CA MET A 1 3.01 15.85 -26.11
C MET A 1 4.29 15.86 -25.24
N ARG A 2 4.85 17.02 -24.87
CA ARG A 2 6.26 17.13 -24.44
C ARG A 2 6.48 17.34 -22.92
N ASN A 3 5.43 17.34 -22.09
CA ASN A 3 5.55 17.69 -20.65
C ASN A 3 5.00 16.66 -19.65
N MET A 4 4.55 15.48 -20.07
CA MET A 4 4.09 14.45 -19.11
C MET A 4 5.23 13.67 -18.44
N ALA A 5 6.47 13.86 -18.88
CA ALA A 5 7.65 13.15 -18.37
C ALA A 5 8.12 13.58 -16.96
N LYS A 6 7.39 14.48 -16.28
CA LYS A 6 7.85 15.13 -15.04
C LYS A 6 6.93 14.91 -13.83
N ILE A 7 6.03 13.93 -13.86
CA ILE A 7 4.99 13.78 -12.83
C ILE A 7 5.44 12.91 -11.62
N TRP A 8 6.46 12.05 -11.72
CA TRP A 8 7.04 11.33 -10.57
C TRP A 8 8.42 10.73 -10.95
N PRO A 9 9.36 10.45 -10.02
CA PRO A 9 10.77 10.37 -10.35
C PRO A 9 11.07 9.14 -11.21
N ASN A 10 11.95 9.36 -12.21
CA ASN A 10 12.67 8.43 -13.08
C ASN A 10 12.47 6.94 -12.73
N GLY A 11 12.12 6.08 -13.70
CA GLY A 11 11.78 4.66 -13.50
C GLY A 11 12.70 3.85 -12.55
N LYS A 12 13.96 4.26 -12.36
CA LYS A 12 14.87 3.76 -11.33
C LYS A 12 14.30 3.80 -9.91
N TRP A 13 13.63 4.90 -9.52
CA TRP A 13 13.05 5.06 -8.19
C TRP A 13 11.79 4.22 -8.01
N SER A 14 10.93 4.15 -9.03
CA SER A 14 9.78 3.24 -8.99
C SER A 14 10.21 1.78 -8.86
N TYR A 15 11.24 1.37 -9.58
CA TYR A 15 11.82 0.02 -9.45
C TYR A 15 12.37 -0.24 -8.05
N ALA A 16 13.16 0.69 -7.49
CA ALA A 16 13.71 0.53 -6.16
C ALA A 16 12.62 0.38 -5.08
N TRP A 17 11.58 1.21 -5.14
CA TRP A 17 10.45 1.13 -4.22
C TRP A 17 9.62 -0.13 -4.40
N GLN A 18 9.45 -0.62 -5.63
CA GLN A 18 8.81 -1.91 -5.90
C GLN A 18 9.56 -3.06 -5.25
N GLN A 19 10.89 -3.12 -5.39
CA GLN A 19 11.70 -4.17 -4.80
C GLN A 19 11.73 -4.09 -3.27
N LEU A 20 11.91 -2.90 -2.70
CA LEU A 20 11.93 -2.71 -1.26
C LEU A 20 10.59 -3.12 -0.62
N SER A 21 9.48 -2.64 -1.18
CA SER A 21 8.15 -3.00 -0.69
C SER A 21 7.85 -4.48 -0.85
N ALA A 22 8.22 -5.10 -1.98
CA ALA A 22 8.02 -6.52 -2.22
C ALA A 22 8.78 -7.39 -1.21
N VAL A 23 10.07 -7.10 -0.98
CA VAL A 23 10.90 -7.86 -0.04
C VAL A 23 10.33 -7.78 1.37
N TYR A 24 9.93 -6.59 1.81
CA TYR A 24 9.33 -6.44 3.13
C TYR A 24 7.98 -7.20 3.22
N LEU A 25 7.08 -7.03 2.25
CA LEU A 25 5.76 -7.66 2.26
C LEU A 25 5.85 -9.18 2.17
N LEU A 26 6.83 -9.71 1.42
CA LEU A 26 7.10 -11.15 1.29
C LEU A 26 7.44 -11.78 2.65
N VAL A 27 8.19 -11.07 3.50
CA VAL A 27 8.55 -11.55 4.85
C VAL A 27 7.43 -11.26 5.85
N PHE A 28 6.86 -10.06 5.78
CA PHE A 28 5.86 -9.59 6.74
C PHE A 28 4.56 -10.39 6.65
N LEU A 29 4.02 -10.65 5.45
CA LEU A 29 2.69 -11.26 5.33
C LEU A 29 2.62 -12.69 5.91
N PRO A 30 3.56 -13.61 5.61
CA PRO A 30 3.56 -14.93 6.24
C PRO A 30 3.75 -14.86 7.75
N TRP A 31 4.67 -14.01 8.21
CA TRP A 31 4.91 -13.81 9.64
C TRP A 31 3.68 -13.24 10.37
N PHE A 32 3.01 -12.26 9.76
CA PHE A 32 1.81 -11.63 10.30
C PHE A 32 0.69 -12.66 10.43
N VAL A 33 0.40 -13.40 9.36
CA VAL A 33 -0.63 -14.46 9.35
C VAL A 33 -0.33 -15.50 10.41
N TRP A 34 0.91 -15.98 10.51
CA TRP A 34 1.31 -16.92 11.55
C TRP A 34 1.09 -16.36 12.96
N THR A 35 1.45 -15.08 13.16
CA THR A 35 1.34 -14.40 14.46
C THR A 35 -0.12 -14.22 14.88
N ILE A 36 -1.03 -13.92 13.97
CA ILE A 36 -2.45 -13.69 14.30
C ILE A 36 -3.32 -14.95 14.15
N TRP A 37 -2.76 -16.05 13.65
CA TRP A 37 -3.48 -17.30 13.37
C TRP A 37 -4.31 -17.81 14.56
N PRO A 38 -3.80 -17.82 15.81
CA PRO A 38 -4.59 -18.25 16.96
C PRO A 38 -5.83 -17.38 17.18
N ALA A 39 -5.70 -16.05 17.05
CA ALA A 39 -6.83 -15.13 17.16
C ALA A 39 -7.86 -15.34 16.04
N LEU A 40 -7.42 -15.64 14.82
CA LEU A 40 -8.32 -15.99 13.70
C LEU A 40 -9.11 -17.29 13.96
N MET A 41 -8.57 -18.18 14.79
CA MET A 41 -9.24 -19.42 15.22
C MET A 41 -10.15 -19.24 16.45
N GLY A 42 -10.33 -17.99 16.91
CA GLY A 42 -11.15 -17.68 18.08
C GLY A 42 -10.51 -18.07 19.41
N LEU A 43 -9.20 -18.33 19.43
CA LEU A 43 -8.46 -18.53 20.67
C LEU A 43 -8.22 -17.18 21.35
N ASP A 44 -8.29 -17.17 22.68
CA ASP A 44 -7.84 -16.02 23.46
C ASP A 44 -6.32 -15.88 23.29
N TYR A 45 -5.91 -14.93 22.47
CA TYR A 45 -4.53 -14.74 22.06
C TYR A 45 -4.15 -13.27 22.14
N GLN A 46 -3.06 -13.02 22.86
CA GLN A 46 -2.38 -11.74 22.89
C GLN A 46 -0.97 -11.95 22.30
N PRO A 47 -0.59 -11.17 21.26
CA PRO A 47 0.75 -11.27 20.70
C PRO A 47 1.79 -10.89 21.76
N ALA A 48 2.92 -11.61 21.79
CA ALA A 48 3.98 -11.37 22.78
C ALA A 48 4.56 -9.94 22.72
N GLN A 49 4.51 -9.29 21.55
CA GLN A 49 4.98 -7.93 21.33
C GLN A 49 3.94 -7.12 20.53
N PRO A 50 2.85 -6.67 21.18
CA PRO A 50 1.74 -5.99 20.49
C PRO A 50 2.19 -4.68 19.84
N GLY A 51 3.08 -3.92 20.49
CA GLY A 51 3.62 -2.67 19.93
C GLY A 51 4.47 -2.90 18.67
N LEU A 52 5.28 -3.96 18.63
CA LEU A 52 6.06 -4.31 17.44
C LEU A 52 5.15 -4.77 16.29
N LEU A 53 4.14 -5.59 16.59
CA LEU A 53 3.15 -6.02 15.60
C LEU A 53 2.42 -4.81 15.01
N TRP A 54 2.04 -3.84 15.84
CA TRP A 54 1.39 -2.61 15.39
C TRP A 54 2.29 -1.76 14.49
N LEU A 55 3.51 -1.48 14.93
CA LEU A 55 4.47 -0.67 14.16
C LEU A 55 4.80 -1.32 12.81
N THR A 56 5.11 -2.62 12.80
CA THR A 56 5.44 -3.35 11.57
C THR A 56 4.23 -3.47 10.63
N SER A 57 3.00 -3.53 11.16
CA SER A 57 1.77 -3.49 10.36
C SER A 57 1.55 -2.14 9.69
N LEU A 58 1.88 -1.02 10.35
CA LEU A 58 1.81 0.30 9.72
C LEU A 58 2.84 0.47 8.61
N ILE A 59 4.06 -0.05 8.81
CA ILE A 59 5.08 -0.08 7.76
C ILE A 59 4.62 -0.96 6.59
N ALA A 60 4.04 -2.12 6.87
CA ALA A 60 3.47 -3.00 5.85
C ALA A 60 2.38 -2.30 5.05
N LEU A 61 1.49 -1.58 5.73
CA LEU A 61 0.42 -0.81 5.10
C LEU A 61 1.00 0.27 4.15
N ALA A 62 2.00 1.04 4.61
CA ALA A 62 2.66 2.04 3.79
C ALA A 62 3.32 1.41 2.53
N PHE A 63 4.02 0.28 2.69
CA PHE A 63 4.61 -0.43 1.56
C PHE A 63 3.58 -1.06 0.63
N LEU A 64 2.46 -1.56 1.14
CA LEU A 64 1.37 -2.06 0.32
C LEU A 64 0.79 -0.94 -0.57
N PHE A 65 0.64 0.28 -0.04
CA PHE A 65 0.21 1.44 -0.81
C PHE A 65 1.21 1.79 -1.91
N ILE A 66 2.49 1.88 -1.59
CA ILE A 66 3.54 2.19 -2.57
C ILE A 66 3.58 1.13 -3.67
N HIS A 67 3.57 -0.15 -3.28
CA HIS A 67 3.63 -1.30 -4.18
C HIS A 67 2.41 -1.34 -5.13
N SER A 68 1.21 -1.20 -4.56
CA SER A 68 -0.03 -1.23 -5.32
C SER A 68 -0.17 -0.01 -6.23
N TRP A 69 0.22 1.18 -5.77
CA TRP A 69 0.17 2.40 -6.57
C TRP A 69 1.05 2.30 -7.81
N ILE A 70 2.33 1.96 -7.62
CA ILE A 70 3.27 1.86 -8.73
C ILE A 70 2.84 0.74 -9.70
N GLY A 71 2.46 -0.43 -9.19
CA GLY A 71 2.06 -1.57 -10.01
C GLY A 71 0.81 -1.28 -10.85
N LEU A 72 -0.26 -0.75 -10.23
CA LEU A 72 -1.49 -0.43 -10.95
C LEU A 72 -1.32 0.74 -11.92
N ARG A 73 -0.51 1.75 -11.56
CA ARG A 73 -0.17 2.85 -12.46
C ARG A 73 0.50 2.31 -13.73
N ASP A 74 1.48 1.42 -13.59
CA ASP A 74 2.24 0.87 -14.71
C ASP A 74 1.31 0.01 -15.60
N VAL A 75 0.44 -0.80 -15.01
CA VAL A 75 -0.64 -1.51 -15.75
C VAL A 75 -1.54 -0.53 -16.51
N VAL A 76 -1.97 0.58 -15.90
CA VAL A 76 -2.81 1.58 -16.57
C VAL A 76 -2.06 2.24 -17.73
N ILE A 77 -0.77 2.55 -17.57
CA ILE A 77 0.05 3.16 -18.63
C ILE A 77 0.21 2.19 -19.82
N ASP A 78 0.45 0.92 -19.54
CA ASP A 78 0.74 -0.09 -20.57
C ASP A 78 -0.51 -0.52 -21.34
N TYR A 79 -1.67 -0.56 -20.69
CA TYR A 79 -2.89 -1.15 -21.25
C TYR A 79 -4.04 -0.16 -21.52
N CYS A 80 -4.01 1.07 -21.00
CA CYS A 80 -5.08 2.04 -21.23
C CYS A 80 -4.87 2.79 -22.56
N PRO A 81 -5.89 2.90 -23.44
CA PRO A 81 -5.78 3.72 -24.64
C PRO A 81 -5.40 5.17 -24.31
N ALA A 82 -4.48 5.74 -25.09
CA ALA A 82 -3.89 7.07 -24.82
C ALA A 82 -4.93 8.19 -24.61
N ARG A 83 -6.09 8.11 -25.29
CA ARG A 83 -7.19 9.07 -25.15
C ARG A 83 -7.89 9.04 -23.77
N HIS A 84 -7.82 7.93 -23.05
CA HIS A 84 -8.43 7.72 -21.74
C HIS A 84 -7.41 7.74 -20.60
N LEU A 85 -6.10 7.63 -20.90
CA LEU A 85 -5.03 7.56 -19.91
C LEU A 85 -5.09 8.66 -18.84
N PRO A 86 -5.31 9.96 -19.16
CA PRO A 86 -5.38 11.00 -18.13
C PRO A 86 -6.53 10.78 -17.14
N ILE A 87 -7.69 10.32 -17.63
CA ILE A 87 -8.88 10.05 -16.81
C ILE A 87 -8.62 8.81 -15.95
N ALA A 88 -8.05 7.75 -16.52
CA ALA A 88 -7.72 6.52 -15.80
C ALA A 88 -6.74 6.77 -14.65
N ILE A 89 -5.67 7.54 -14.88
CA ILE A 89 -4.71 7.91 -13.83
C ILE A 89 -5.37 8.80 -12.76
N SER A 90 -6.24 9.73 -13.16
CA SER A 90 -6.97 10.59 -12.22
C SER A 90 -7.92 9.77 -11.32
N ALA A 91 -8.63 8.81 -11.92
CA ALA A 91 -9.52 7.90 -11.19
C ALA A 91 -8.73 7.00 -10.23
N LEU A 92 -7.61 6.42 -10.67
CA LEU A 92 -6.72 5.63 -9.80
C LEU A 92 -6.20 6.47 -8.62
N SER A 93 -5.77 7.70 -8.89
CA SER A 93 -5.31 8.64 -7.87
C SER A 93 -6.41 8.95 -6.85
N LEU A 94 -7.64 9.17 -7.32
CA LEU A 94 -8.79 9.44 -6.46
C LEU A 94 -9.10 8.25 -5.55
N VAL A 95 -9.08 7.02 -6.08
CA VAL A 95 -9.27 5.80 -5.27
C VAL A 95 -8.23 5.72 -4.15
N PHE A 96 -6.95 5.91 -4.46
CA PHE A 96 -5.88 5.90 -3.46
C PHE A 96 -6.04 7.01 -2.42
N MET A 97 -6.43 8.22 -2.86
CA MET A 97 -6.69 9.34 -1.95
C MET A 97 -7.84 9.04 -0.98
N LEU A 98 -8.94 8.47 -1.48
CA LEU A 98 -10.09 8.07 -0.66
C LEU A 98 -9.71 6.96 0.33
N MET A 99 -8.89 5.98 -0.08
CA MET A 99 -8.40 4.94 0.83
C MET A 99 -7.53 5.52 1.94
N ILE A 100 -6.59 6.42 1.61
CA ILE A 100 -5.73 7.08 2.61
C ILE A 100 -6.59 7.90 3.59
N LEU A 101 -7.56 8.65 3.09
CA LEU A 101 -8.49 9.41 3.92
C LEU A 101 -9.27 8.48 4.86
N ASN A 102 -9.83 7.39 4.34
CA ASN A 102 -10.59 6.45 5.14
C ASN A 102 -9.74 5.81 6.25
N ILE A 103 -8.53 5.35 5.94
CA ILE A 103 -7.59 4.78 6.91
C ILE A 103 -7.21 5.81 7.97
N THR A 104 -6.93 7.05 7.55
CA THR A 104 -6.59 8.14 8.48
C THR A 104 -7.74 8.38 9.45
N LEU A 105 -8.98 8.42 8.97
CA LEU A 105 -10.17 8.57 9.81
C LEU A 105 -10.38 7.39 10.77
N LEU A 106 -10.11 6.16 10.34
CA LEU A 106 -10.19 4.98 11.21
C LEU A 106 -9.12 5.02 12.31
N LEU A 107 -7.89 5.39 11.96
CA LEU A 107 -6.80 5.51 12.92
C LEU A 107 -7.05 6.65 13.92
N THR A 108 -7.51 7.82 13.47
CA THR A 108 -7.81 8.93 14.39
C THR A 108 -8.97 8.58 15.32
N ARG A 109 -10.02 7.91 14.82
CA ARG A 109 -11.09 7.42 15.67
C ARG A 109 -10.58 6.44 16.72
N TRP A 110 -9.71 5.50 16.35
CA TRP A 110 -9.15 4.52 17.28
C TRP A 110 -8.20 5.16 18.32
N LEU A 111 -7.58 6.30 18.02
CA LEU A 111 -6.71 7.01 18.96
C LEU A 111 -7.48 7.93 19.92
N LEU A 112 -8.71 8.32 19.58
CA LEU A 112 -9.52 9.26 20.36
C LEU A 112 -10.56 8.58 21.26
N PHE A 113 -10.71 7.25 21.17
CA PHE A 113 -11.65 6.43 21.95
C PHE A 113 -10.95 5.16 22.43
#